data_AF-A0A945NG71-F1
#
_entry.id   AF-A0A945NG71-F1
#
_cell.length_a   1.000
_cell.length_b   1.000
_cell.length_c   1.000
_cell.angle_alpha   90.00
_cell.angle_beta   90.00
_cell.angle_gamma   90.00
#
_symmetry.space_group_name_H-M   'P 1'
#
loop_
_entity.id
_entity.type
_entity.pdbx_description
1 polymer ?
#
loop_
_entity_poly.entity_id
_entity_poly.type
_entity_poly.pdbx_seq_one_letter_code
_entity_poly.pdbx_strand_id
1 'polypeptide(L)'
;MNKLLILFGFMVVALTACSRQEPYIFKAEEFNRNSNNFAKELEDRTTVEICYNKRHTSPKILSQIATDECRRFGKRAHFSNSKTLECSISAPAMAQFWCLGPDETIEDLLNPKKSKPL
;
A
#
# COMPACT_ATOMS: atom_id res chain seq x y z
N MET A 1 19.76 3.62 44.23
CA MET A 1 18.92 3.73 43.02
C MET A 1 17.60 4.38 43.41
N ASN A 2 17.37 5.63 42.99
CA ASN A 2 16.23 6.42 43.46
C ASN A 2 14.94 5.93 42.77
N LYS A 3 13.99 5.36 43.51
CA LYS A 3 12.74 4.79 42.96
C LYS A 3 11.94 5.80 42.14
N LEU A 4 12.07 7.09 42.45
CA LEU A 4 11.46 8.20 41.71
C LEU A 4 12.01 8.36 40.28
N LEU A 5 13.32 8.13 40.08
CA LEU A 5 13.95 8.17 38.74
C LEU A 5 13.51 6.99 37.86
N ILE A 6 13.24 5.83 38.47
CA ILE A 6 12.77 4.63 37.75
C ILE A 6 11.31 4.82 37.29
N LEU A 7 10.46 5.38 38.15
CA LEU A 7 9.06 5.70 37.81
C LEU A 7 8.95 6.79 36.72
N PHE A 8 9.79 7.82 36.78
CA PHE A 8 9.82 8.87 35.76
C PHE A 8 10.33 8.35 34.40
N GLY A 9 11.33 7.46 34.41
CA GLY A 9 11.82 6.81 33.20
C GLY A 9 10.78 5.95 32.50
N PHE A 10 9.97 5.19 33.25
CA PHE A 10 8.93 4.33 32.68
C PHE A 10 7.79 5.12 32.01
N MET A 11 7.44 6.29 32.58
CA MET A 11 6.39 7.17 32.03
C MET A 11 6.79 7.81 30.69
N VAL A 12 8.05 8.19 30.50
CA VAL A 12 8.53 8.78 29.25
C VAL A 12 8.55 7.75 28.11
N VAL A 13 8.91 6.49 28.40
CA VAL A 13 8.89 5.39 27.41
C VAL A 13 7.45 5.01 27.01
N ALA A 14 6.48 5.12 27.92
CA ALA A 14 5.09 4.82 27.63
C ALA A 14 4.43 5.80 26.64
N LEU A 15 4.92 7.04 26.53
CA LEU A 15 4.32 8.09 25.71
C LEU A 15 4.80 8.10 24.24
N THR A 16 5.89 7.41 23.90
CA THR A 16 6.39 7.32 22.52
C THR A 16 5.71 6.24 21.68
N ALA A 17 4.77 5.48 22.27
CA ALA A 17 4.07 4.38 21.59
C ALA A 17 2.90 4.83 20.70
N CYS A 18 2.58 6.13 20.64
CA CYS A 18 1.66 6.67 19.63
C CYS A 18 2.35 6.66 18.26
N SER A 19 2.26 5.50 17.60
CA SER A 19 3.04 5.11 16.44
C SER A 19 2.61 5.87 15.18
N ARG A 20 3.60 6.49 14.54
CA ARG A 20 3.51 6.94 13.15
C ARG A 20 3.34 5.70 12.28
N GLN A 21 2.14 5.46 11.77
CA GLN A 21 1.91 4.33 10.86
C GLN A 21 2.59 4.60 9.52
N GLU A 22 3.47 3.68 9.12
CA GLU A 22 4.10 3.71 7.81
C GLU A 22 3.07 3.40 6.71
N PRO A 23 3.24 3.96 5.49
CA PRO A 23 2.41 3.59 4.36
C PRO A 23 2.58 2.11 4.01
N TYR A 24 1.48 1.45 3.64
CA TYR A 24 1.48 0.01 3.37
C TYR A 24 0.60 -0.33 2.18
N ILE A 25 0.94 -1.42 1.48
CA ILE A 25 0.14 -1.94 0.38
C ILE A 25 -1.11 -2.62 0.95
N PHE A 26 -2.27 -2.16 0.52
CA PHE A 26 -3.57 -2.74 0.86
C PHE A 26 -3.79 -4.05 0.10
N LYS A 27 -4.27 -5.08 0.80
CA LYS A 27 -4.58 -6.39 0.24
C LYS A 27 -5.99 -6.82 0.65
N ALA A 28 -7.00 -6.42 -0.12
CA ALA A 28 -8.42 -6.63 0.21
C ALA A 28 -8.76 -8.07 0.64
N GLU A 29 -8.19 -9.07 -0.04
CA GLU A 29 -8.53 -10.49 0.14
C GLU A 29 -7.57 -11.26 1.07
N GLU A 30 -6.61 -10.59 1.72
CA GLU A 30 -5.56 -11.29 2.48
C GLU A 30 -6.10 -12.12 3.67
N PHE A 31 -7.25 -11.69 4.23
CA PHE A 31 -7.92 -12.38 5.33
C PHE A 31 -9.15 -13.19 4.88
N ASN A 32 -9.51 -13.15 3.60
CA ASN A 32 -10.65 -13.88 3.09
C ASN A 32 -10.26 -15.33 2.76
N ARG A 33 -10.54 -16.24 3.71
CA ARG A 33 -10.27 -17.68 3.55
C ARG A 33 -11.04 -18.35 2.41
N ASN A 34 -12.11 -17.71 1.93
CA ASN A 34 -12.91 -18.21 0.81
C ASN A 34 -12.35 -17.74 -0.54
N SER A 35 -11.36 -16.85 -0.56
CA SER A 35 -10.69 -16.43 -1.79
C SER A 35 -9.87 -17.59 -2.36
N ASN A 36 -9.95 -17.78 -3.69
CA ASN A 36 -9.13 -18.77 -4.41
C ASN A 36 -7.62 -18.55 -4.23
N ASN A 37 -7.23 -17.34 -3.85
CA ASN A 37 -5.85 -16.89 -3.67
C ASN A 37 -5.45 -16.75 -2.19
N PHE A 38 -6.28 -17.24 -1.25
CA PHE A 38 -5.93 -17.20 0.17
C PHE A 38 -4.61 -17.93 0.46
N ALA A 39 -3.70 -17.26 1.18
CA ALA A 39 -2.37 -17.76 1.52
C ALA A 39 -1.49 -18.20 0.33
N LYS A 40 -1.81 -17.74 -0.89
CA LYS A 40 -0.99 -17.97 -2.09
C LYS A 40 -0.21 -16.71 -2.45
N GLU A 41 0.95 -16.90 -3.06
CA GLU A 41 1.69 -15.80 -3.67
C GLU A 41 0.96 -15.32 -4.94
N LEU A 42 0.96 -14.00 -5.16
CA LEU A 42 0.36 -13.42 -6.37
C LEU A 42 1.27 -13.68 -7.56
N GLU A 43 0.71 -14.19 -8.66
CA GLU A 43 1.43 -14.43 -9.91
C GLU A 43 1.54 -13.16 -10.77
N ASP A 44 0.52 -12.30 -10.73
CA ASP A 44 0.48 -11.02 -11.42
C ASP A 44 -0.26 -9.97 -10.58
N ARG A 45 0.01 -8.70 -10.87
CA ARG A 45 -0.65 -7.55 -10.28
C ARG A 45 -0.81 -6.43 -11.30
N THR A 46 -2.05 -6.00 -11.49
CA THR A 46 -2.41 -4.87 -12.36
C THR A 46 -2.56 -3.56 -11.60
N THR A 47 -2.84 -3.61 -10.29
CA THR A 47 -3.01 -2.44 -9.43
C THR A 47 -2.27 -2.58 -8.10
N VAL A 48 -1.71 -1.46 -7.64
CA VAL A 48 -1.18 -1.31 -6.27
C VAL A 48 -1.96 -0.22 -5.58
N GLU A 49 -2.56 -0.56 -4.45
CA GLU A 49 -3.26 0.38 -3.56
C GLU A 49 -2.44 0.56 -2.30
N ILE A 50 -2.09 1.80 -1.97
CA ILE A 50 -1.23 2.12 -0.83
C ILE A 50 -2.04 2.96 0.14
N CYS A 51 -2.26 2.43 1.34
CA CYS A 51 -2.84 3.16 2.46
C CYS A 51 -1.75 3.99 3.15
N TYR A 52 -2.03 5.27 3.42
CA TYR A 52 -1.05 6.19 3.99
C TYR A 52 -1.67 7.34 4.78
N ASN A 53 -0.84 8.00 5.58
CA ASN A 53 -1.20 9.23 6.26
C ASN A 53 -0.55 10.44 5.56
N LYS A 54 -1.40 11.34 5.02
CA LYS A 54 -0.94 12.54 4.30
C LYS A 54 -0.01 13.45 5.12
N ARG A 55 -0.10 13.44 6.46
CA ARG A 55 0.76 14.27 7.32
C ARG A 55 2.21 13.82 7.32
N HIS A 56 2.47 12.56 6.97
CA HIS A 56 3.73 11.90 7.26
C HIS A 56 4.35 11.18 6.05
N THR A 57 3.61 11.06 4.96
CA THR A 57 4.04 10.35 3.75
C THR A 57 4.05 11.31 2.56
N SER A 58 5.18 11.34 1.85
CA SER A 58 5.33 12.15 0.63
C SER A 58 4.95 11.34 -0.62
N PRO A 59 4.57 12.00 -1.72
CA PRO A 59 4.35 11.33 -3.01
C PRO A 59 5.53 10.48 -3.47
N LYS A 60 6.78 10.94 -3.21
CA LYS A 60 8.00 10.20 -3.55
C LYS A 60 8.06 8.83 -2.86
N ILE A 61 7.64 8.75 -1.59
CA ILE A 61 7.59 7.48 -0.86
C ILE A 61 6.55 6.54 -1.48
N LEU A 62 5.38 7.06 -1.83
CA LEU A 62 4.32 6.28 -2.46
C LEU A 62 4.76 5.73 -3.83
N SER A 63 5.37 6.58 -4.66
CA SER A 63 5.92 6.17 -5.96
C SER A 63 7.00 5.10 -5.81
N GLN A 64 7.87 5.20 -4.79
CA GLN A 64 8.89 4.19 -4.54
C GLN A 64 8.27 2.84 -4.18
N ILE A 65 7.31 2.82 -3.25
CA ILE A 65 6.59 1.60 -2.85
C ILE A 65 5.89 0.95 -4.05
N ALA A 66 5.18 1.75 -4.84
CA ALA A 66 4.50 1.25 -6.04
C ALA A 66 5.50 0.72 -7.08
N THR A 67 6.62 1.41 -7.29
CA THR A 67 7.67 1.00 -8.22
C THR A 67 8.29 -0.32 -7.81
N ASP A 68 8.64 -0.46 -6.53
CA ASP A 68 9.23 -1.68 -6.01
C ASP A 68 8.28 -2.87 -6.12
N GLU A 69 6.99 -2.65 -5.86
CA GLU A 69 5.99 -3.71 -5.99
C GLU A 69 5.72 -4.08 -7.45
N CYS A 70 5.44 -3.13 -8.34
CA CYS A 70 5.19 -3.44 -9.76
C CYS A 70 6.41 -4.12 -10.41
N ARG A 71 7.62 -3.73 -10.00
CA ARG A 71 8.87 -4.31 -10.52
C ARG A 71 9.01 -5.81 -10.20
N ARG A 72 8.42 -6.30 -9.11
CA ARG A 72 8.39 -7.76 -8.82
C ARG A 72 7.71 -8.57 -9.91
N PHE A 73 6.82 -7.93 -10.67
CA PHE A 73 6.06 -8.52 -11.78
C PHE A 73 6.61 -8.11 -13.16
N GLY A 74 7.78 -7.46 -13.21
CA GLY A 74 8.35 -6.95 -14.47
C GLY A 74 7.61 -5.72 -15.03
N LYS A 75 6.79 -5.05 -14.22
CA LYS A 75 5.94 -3.92 -14.62
C LYS A 75 6.44 -2.59 -14.08
N ARG A 76 5.95 -1.49 -14.65
CA ARG A 76 6.21 -0.11 -14.17
C ARG A 76 4.97 0.45 -13.49
N ALA A 77 5.19 1.26 -12.45
CA ALA A 77 4.11 1.91 -11.72
C ALA A 77 3.69 3.22 -12.39
N HIS A 78 2.39 3.38 -12.60
CA HIS A 78 1.77 4.59 -13.15
C HIS A 78 0.72 5.12 -12.17
N PHE A 79 0.89 6.35 -11.69
CA PHE A 79 -0.07 6.93 -10.76
C PHE A 79 -1.47 7.05 -11.41
N SER A 80 -2.49 6.57 -10.72
CA SER A 80 -3.89 6.62 -11.17
C SER A 80 -4.62 7.76 -10.47
N ASN A 81 -4.81 7.63 -9.16
CA ASN A 81 -5.57 8.57 -8.36
C ASN A 81 -5.22 8.45 -6.88
N SER A 82 -5.85 9.30 -6.07
CA SER A 82 -5.85 9.12 -4.62
C SER A 82 -7.24 9.39 -4.06
N LYS A 83 -7.63 8.61 -3.06
CA LYS A 83 -8.90 8.73 -2.33
C LYS A 83 -8.62 8.99 -0.84
N THR A 84 -9.61 9.50 -0.12
CA THR A 84 -9.51 9.72 1.32
C THR A 84 -10.65 8.97 2.00
N LEU A 85 -10.41 8.46 3.21
CA LEU A 85 -11.33 7.66 4.03
C LEU A 85 -11.60 6.24 3.51
N GLU A 86 -10.71 5.68 2.68
CA GLU A 86 -10.81 4.28 2.20
C GLU A 86 -10.06 3.28 3.10
N CYS A 87 -9.12 3.77 3.90
CA CYS A 87 -8.19 2.98 4.70
C CYS A 87 -8.44 3.17 6.21
N SER A 88 -7.59 2.58 7.06
CA SER A 88 -7.71 2.70 8.52
C SER A 88 -7.63 4.15 9.01
N ILE A 89 -8.14 4.41 10.22
CA ILE A 89 -8.12 5.73 10.86
C ILE A 89 -6.69 6.30 10.96
N SER A 90 -5.69 5.43 11.20
CA SER A 90 -4.28 5.80 11.30
C SER A 90 -3.64 6.16 9.95
N ALA A 91 -4.15 5.63 8.83
CA ALA A 91 -3.64 5.82 7.47
C ALA A 91 -4.79 6.07 6.49
N PRO A 92 -5.56 7.17 6.64
CA PRO A 92 -6.90 7.29 6.05
C PRO A 92 -6.91 7.52 4.54
N ALA A 93 -5.78 7.87 3.92
CA ALA A 93 -5.72 8.10 2.48
C ALA A 93 -5.26 6.86 1.73
N MET A 94 -5.75 6.69 0.51
CA MET A 94 -5.31 5.65 -0.42
C MET A 94 -4.73 6.28 -1.68
N ALA A 95 -3.58 5.82 -2.13
CA ALA A 95 -3.04 6.13 -3.45
C ALA A 95 -3.09 4.87 -4.32
N GLN A 96 -3.59 5.01 -5.54
CA GLN A 96 -3.70 3.90 -6.48
C GLN A 96 -2.71 4.09 -7.63
N PHE A 97 -2.03 3.00 -8.00
CA PHE A 97 -1.13 2.93 -9.14
C PHE A 97 -1.52 1.75 -10.01
N TRP A 98 -1.45 1.93 -11.33
CA TRP A 98 -1.47 0.85 -12.30
C TRP A 98 -0.06 0.25 -12.42
N CYS A 99 0.03 -1.06 -12.50
CA CYS A 99 1.24 -1.75 -12.93
C CYS A 99 1.06 -2.12 -14.40
N LEU A 100 1.89 -1.54 -15.27
CA LEU A 100 1.85 -1.79 -16.70
C LEU A 100 3.14 -2.46 -17.17
N GLY A 101 3.00 -3.53 -17.95
CA GLY A 101 4.07 -4.11 -18.75
C GLY A 101 4.51 -3.18 -19.88
N PRO A 102 5.62 -3.51 -20.57
CA PRO A 102 6.16 -2.68 -21.66
C PRO A 102 5.17 -2.35 -22.77
N ASP A 103 4.25 -3.27 -23.06
CA ASP A 103 3.27 -3.18 -24.15
C ASP A 103 1.83 -3.02 -23.63
N GLU A 104 1.62 -2.83 -22.32
CA GLU A 104 0.30 -2.65 -21.73
C GLU A 104 -0.04 -1.15 -21.61
N THR A 105 -1.28 -0.79 -21.94
CA THR A 105 -1.82 0.56 -21.74
C THR A 105 -2.87 0.60 -20.64
N ILE A 106 -3.20 1.81 -20.14
CA ILE A 106 -4.30 1.97 -19.18
C ILE A 106 -5.63 1.60 -19.86
N GLU A 107 -5.79 1.90 -21.15
CA GLU A 107 -6.96 1.55 -21.94
C GLU A 107 -7.21 0.04 -21.99
N ASP A 108 -6.15 -0.77 -22.09
CA ASP A 108 -6.23 -2.23 -22.07
C ASP A 108 -6.72 -2.77 -20.73
N LEU A 109 -6.27 -2.17 -19.62
CA LEU A 109 -6.74 -2.53 -18.27
C LEU A 109 -8.20 -2.13 -18.04
N LEU A 110 -8.63 -0.98 -18.57
CA LEU A 110 -10.01 -0.51 -18.45
C LEU A 110 -10.96 -1.26 -19.40
N ASN A 111 -10.46 -1.79 -20.52
CA ASN A 111 -11.25 -2.47 -21.55
C ASN A 111 -10.63 -3.82 -21.96
N PRO A 112 -10.64 -4.83 -21.07
CA PRO A 112 -9.97 -6.11 -21.31
C PRO A 112 -10.53 -6.92 -22.49
N LYS A 113 -11.71 -6.55 -23.02
CA LYS A 113 -12.33 -7.21 -24.18
C LYS A 113 -11.77 -6.75 -25.53
N LYS A 114 -10.99 -5.65 -25.58
CA LYS A 114 -10.52 -5.05 -26.84
C LYS A 114 -9.09 -5.46 -27.22
N SER A 115 -8.30 -5.92 -26.25
CA SER A 115 -6.85 -6.15 -26.38
C SER A 115 -6.46 -7.55 -26.89
N LYS A 116 -7.42 -8.47 -27.06
CA LYS A 116 -7.15 -9.80 -27.62
C LYS A 116 -7.55 -9.83 -29.10
N PRO A 117 -6.61 -9.83 -30.07
CA PRO A 117 -6.95 -10.28 -31.40
C PRO A 117 -7.32 -11.77 -31.31
N LEU A 118 -8.39 -12.13 -32.03
CA LEU A 118 -8.92 -13.48 -32.13
C LEU A 118 -7.89 -14.43 -32.77
#